data_AF-A8XWX1-F1
#
_entry.id   AF-A8XWX1-F1
#
_cell.length_a   1.000
_cell.length_b   1.000
_cell.length_c   1.000
_cell.angle_alpha   90.00
_cell.angle_beta   90.00
_cell.angle_gamma   90.00
#
_symmetry.space_group_name_H-M   'P 1'
#
loop_
_entity.id
_entity.type
_entity.pdbx_description
1 polymer ?
#
loop_
_entity_poly.entity_id
_entity_poly.type
_entity_poly.pdbx_seq_one_letter_code
_entity_poly.pdbx_strand_id
1 'polypeptide(L)'
;MSPKLHIFLIFLLLLIPNSQSSGYLEIRLKSPFLLNATVTITEDIYFPTNKRVYNVPLVPDHTRILTNIPVKFHRPGTVLINSGPVDKFGLHYATIRSDRWNTKTMRIAPDEIQLPFTGFRIDVQCNRNWHGPYCDKFCNDDHARIINRRCTQNGTLGCPFMLSGPNCDIPLLQTECTLPCMNHGYCVSEFLNPLDTVDRSICECGVGFEGEQCEEKEYDYADAIEIEMHGIPRKYNLLKEFLNGSTVDNELRHLYH
;
A
#
# COMPACT_ATOMS: atom_id res chain seq x y z
N MET A 1 -19.22 0.81 -45.99
CA MET A 1 -19.18 0.74 -44.50
C MET A 1 -19.34 2.16 -43.97
N SER A 2 -20.34 2.40 -43.13
CA SER A 2 -20.83 3.75 -42.81
C SER A 2 -19.96 4.43 -41.73
N PRO A 3 -19.46 5.66 -41.94
CA PRO A 3 -18.61 6.39 -41.00
C PRO A 3 -19.31 6.69 -39.65
N LYS A 4 -20.63 6.55 -39.59
CA LYS A 4 -21.42 6.73 -38.35
C LYS A 4 -21.20 5.62 -37.31
N LEU A 5 -20.79 4.42 -37.74
CA LEU A 5 -20.58 3.29 -36.82
C LEU A 5 -19.28 3.43 -36.02
N HIS A 6 -18.25 4.06 -36.59
CA HIS A 6 -16.97 4.30 -35.90
C HIS A 6 -17.07 5.42 -34.85
N ILE A 7 -17.85 6.47 -35.12
CA ILE A 7 -18.04 7.57 -34.16
C ILE A 7 -18.77 7.07 -32.91
N PHE A 8 -19.74 6.16 -33.06
CA PHE A 8 -20.48 5.60 -31.93
C PHE A 8 -19.61 4.67 -31.06
N LEU A 9 -18.69 3.91 -31.67
CA LEU A 9 -17.71 3.07 -30.95
C LEU A 9 -16.67 3.90 -30.18
N ILE A 10 -16.23 5.04 -30.74
CA ILE A 10 -15.32 5.97 -30.06
C ILE A 10 -16.03 6.63 -28.86
N PHE A 11 -17.29 7.00 -28.99
CA PHE A 11 -18.08 7.51 -27.85
C PHE A 11 -18.34 6.43 -26.78
N LEU A 12 -18.50 5.16 -27.17
CA LEU A 12 -18.66 4.06 -26.21
C LEU A 12 -17.37 3.80 -25.39
N LEU A 13 -16.19 4.00 -26.00
CA LEU A 13 -14.89 3.92 -25.30
C LEU A 13 -14.67 5.10 -24.35
N LEU A 14 -15.23 6.28 -24.65
CA LEU A 14 -15.17 7.47 -23.78
C LEU A 14 -16.18 7.43 -22.61
N LEU A 15 -17.15 6.50 -22.65
CA LEU A 15 -18.15 6.29 -21.61
C LEU A 15 -17.74 5.22 -20.59
N ILE A 16 -16.57 4.59 -20.75
CA ILE A 16 -15.99 3.82 -19.64
C ILE A 16 -15.59 4.85 -18.59
N PRO A 17 -16.22 4.86 -17.39
CA PRO A 17 -15.77 5.75 -16.35
C PRO A 17 -14.28 5.46 -16.14
N ASN A 18 -13.45 6.50 -16.20
CA ASN A 18 -12.06 6.48 -15.76
C ASN A 18 -12.01 6.21 -14.24
N SER A 19 -12.53 5.07 -13.78
CA SER A 19 -12.37 4.59 -12.42
C SER A 19 -11.00 3.92 -12.34
N GLN A 20 -9.95 4.69 -12.51
CA GLN A 20 -8.58 4.17 -12.41
C GLN A 20 -7.92 4.80 -11.20
N SER A 21 -8.41 4.46 -10.00
CA SER A 21 -7.45 4.36 -8.90
C SER A 21 -6.68 3.08 -9.13
N SER A 22 -5.37 3.18 -9.01
CA SER A 22 -4.46 2.12 -9.43
C SER A 22 -3.57 1.65 -8.26
N GLY A 23 -3.94 2.03 -7.04
CA GLY A 23 -3.35 1.46 -5.84
C GLY A 23 -3.60 -0.04 -5.81
N TYR A 24 -2.59 -0.80 -5.42
CA TYR A 24 -2.70 -2.24 -5.27
C TYR A 24 -2.07 -2.70 -3.97
N LEU A 25 -2.71 -3.70 -3.41
CA LEU A 25 -2.34 -4.40 -2.20
C LEU A 25 -1.76 -5.75 -2.59
N GLU A 26 -0.60 -6.07 -2.03
CA GLU A 26 0.02 -7.37 -2.08
C GLU A 26 0.14 -7.95 -0.67
N ILE A 27 -0.27 -9.20 -0.50
CA ILE A 27 -0.20 -9.93 0.76
C ILE A 27 0.57 -11.21 0.52
N ARG A 28 1.64 -11.41 1.28
CA ARG A 28 2.47 -12.61 1.27
C ARG A 28 2.31 -13.37 2.57
N LEU A 29 2.04 -14.66 2.46
CA LEU A 29 1.82 -15.56 3.60
C LEU A 29 2.68 -16.81 3.46
N LYS A 30 3.22 -17.28 4.59
CA LYS A 30 3.91 -18.56 4.70
C LYS A 30 3.52 -19.26 5.99
N SER A 31 3.41 -20.59 5.91
CA SER A 31 3.12 -21.47 7.03
C SER A 31 3.93 -22.76 6.88
N PRO A 32 4.42 -23.36 7.98
CA PRO A 32 5.04 -24.69 7.98
C PRO A 32 3.98 -25.80 8.01
N PHE A 33 2.69 -25.44 8.01
CA PHE A 33 1.57 -26.38 8.06
C PHE A 33 0.75 -26.33 6.78
N LEU A 34 0.12 -27.46 6.45
CA LEU A 34 -0.93 -27.51 5.44
C LEU A 34 -2.21 -26.95 6.06
N LEU A 35 -2.59 -25.71 5.70
CA LEU A 35 -3.82 -25.08 6.19
C LEU A 35 -4.42 -24.16 5.14
N ASN A 36 -5.74 -23.99 5.19
CA ASN A 36 -6.44 -23.00 4.38
C ASN A 36 -6.53 -21.71 5.16
N ALA A 37 -6.03 -20.60 4.60
CA ALA A 37 -6.27 -19.28 5.14
C ALA A 37 -7.34 -18.55 4.32
N THR A 38 -8.08 -17.66 4.96
CA THR A 38 -9.00 -16.72 4.29
C THR A 38 -8.51 -15.32 4.54
N VAL A 39 -8.27 -14.56 3.49
CA VAL A 39 -7.88 -13.16 3.54
C VAL A 39 -9.09 -12.31 3.19
N THR A 40 -9.52 -11.47 4.13
CA THR A 40 -10.62 -10.54 3.98
C THR A 40 -10.09 -9.12 3.97
N ILE A 41 -10.46 -8.35 2.95
CA ILE A 41 -10.07 -6.96 2.78
C ILE A 41 -11.33 -6.11 2.78
N THR A 42 -11.26 -5.02 3.53
CA THR A 42 -12.38 -4.10 3.75
C THR A 42 -11.92 -2.67 3.59
N GLU A 43 -12.60 -1.93 2.72
CA GLU A 43 -12.42 -0.49 2.55
C GLU A 43 -13.35 0.21 3.55
N ASP A 44 -12.78 0.85 4.58
CA ASP A 44 -13.45 1.43 5.76
C ASP A 44 -13.59 0.48 6.97
N ILE A 45 -12.94 0.86 8.08
CA ILE A 45 -13.01 0.16 9.38
C ILE A 45 -14.33 0.37 10.15
N TYR A 46 -15.03 1.49 9.92
CA TYR A 46 -16.24 1.84 10.67
C TYR A 46 -17.51 1.31 10.00
N PHE A 47 -17.54 1.32 8.66
CA PHE A 47 -18.69 0.87 7.88
C PHE A 47 -18.26 -0.06 6.74
N PRO A 48 -17.84 -1.30 7.06
CA PRO A 48 -17.29 -2.24 6.09
C PRO A 48 -18.37 -2.80 5.17
N THR A 49 -18.74 -2.04 4.15
CA THR A 49 -19.78 -2.38 3.17
C THR A 49 -19.24 -3.20 2.01
N ASN A 50 -17.99 -2.96 1.61
CA ASN A 50 -17.32 -3.65 0.51
C ASN A 50 -16.27 -4.62 1.05
N LYS A 51 -16.66 -5.89 1.23
CA LYS A 51 -15.76 -6.97 1.68
C LYS A 51 -15.32 -7.80 0.49
N ARG A 52 -14.01 -8.02 0.37
CA ARG A 52 -13.42 -8.95 -0.61
C ARG A 52 -12.73 -10.07 0.13
N VAL A 53 -13.06 -11.31 -0.22
CA VAL A 53 -12.58 -12.50 0.49
C VAL A 53 -11.84 -13.41 -0.49
N TYR A 54 -10.65 -13.84 -0.11
CA TYR A 54 -9.77 -14.69 -0.91
C TYR A 54 -9.39 -15.92 -0.10
N ASN A 55 -9.52 -17.10 -0.70
CA ASN A 55 -9.05 -18.35 -0.11
C ASN A 55 -7.60 -18.59 -0.52
N VAL A 56 -6.73 -18.83 0.47
CA VAL A 56 -5.29 -18.98 0.30
C VAL A 56 -4.85 -20.30 0.91
N PRO A 57 -4.76 -21.38 0.10
CA PRO A 57 -4.23 -22.65 0.59
C PRO A 57 -2.72 -22.51 0.84
N LEU A 58 -2.32 -22.59 2.10
CA LEU A 58 -0.92 -22.58 2.52
C LEU A 58 -0.39 -24.01 2.55
N VAL A 59 0.80 -24.20 1.99
CA VAL A 59 1.53 -25.47 2.00
C VAL A 59 2.92 -25.22 2.60
N PRO A 60 3.51 -26.21 3.29
CA PRO A 60 4.85 -26.07 3.86
C PRO A 60 5.88 -25.63 2.81
N ASP A 61 6.87 -24.85 3.24
CA ASP A 61 8.01 -24.37 2.44
C ASP A 61 7.69 -23.48 1.22
N HIS A 62 6.42 -23.08 1.03
CA HIS A 62 6.03 -22.22 -0.09
C HIS A 62 5.38 -20.92 0.38
N THR A 63 5.85 -19.81 -0.17
CA THR A 63 5.20 -18.51 0.01
C THR A 63 3.98 -18.42 -0.92
N ARG A 64 2.83 -18.08 -0.36
CA ARG A 64 1.65 -17.68 -1.14
C ARG A 64 1.62 -16.17 -1.29
N ILE A 65 1.35 -15.72 -2.51
CA ILE A 65 1.31 -14.31 -2.86
C ILE A 65 -0.07 -14.03 -3.42
N LEU A 66 -0.82 -13.17 -2.73
CA LEU A 66 -2.00 -12.51 -3.25
C LEU A 66 -1.56 -11.13 -3.73
N THR A 67 -1.55 -10.91 -5.04
CA THR A 67 -1.05 -9.67 -5.64
C THR A 67 -2.11 -9.04 -6.53
N ASN A 68 -1.86 -7.80 -6.97
CA ASN A 68 -2.74 -7.01 -7.83
C ASN A 68 -4.17 -6.85 -7.27
N ILE A 69 -4.33 -6.80 -5.94
CA ILE A 69 -5.64 -6.53 -5.35
C ILE A 69 -5.87 -5.02 -5.40
N PRO A 70 -6.79 -4.50 -6.24
CA PRO A 70 -6.94 -3.07 -6.41
C PRO A 70 -7.48 -2.46 -5.11
N VAL A 71 -6.91 -1.38 -4.61
CA VAL A 71 -7.38 -0.73 -3.38
C VAL A 71 -7.44 0.78 -3.58
N LYS A 72 -8.50 1.40 -3.06
CA LYS A 72 -8.65 2.86 -2.99
C LYS A 72 -9.09 3.23 -1.58
N PHE A 73 -8.14 3.28 -0.66
CA PHE A 73 -8.39 3.65 0.73
C PHE A 73 -8.49 5.18 0.86
N HIS A 74 -9.69 5.71 0.65
CA HIS A 74 -10.05 7.09 1.05
C HIS A 74 -10.26 7.21 2.57
N ARG A 75 -10.45 6.06 3.20
CA ARG A 75 -10.57 5.88 4.64
C ARG A 75 -9.70 4.71 5.04
N PRO A 76 -9.28 4.65 6.31
CA PRO A 76 -8.47 3.54 6.81
C PRO A 76 -9.18 2.20 6.54
N GLY A 77 -8.47 1.27 5.90
CA GLY A 77 -8.95 -0.07 5.56
C GLY A 77 -8.51 -1.14 6.57
N THR A 78 -9.05 -2.36 6.43
CA THR A 78 -8.67 -3.52 7.25
C THR A 78 -8.29 -4.69 6.36
N VAL A 79 -7.20 -5.36 6.73
CA VAL A 79 -6.83 -6.69 6.26
C VAL A 79 -6.95 -7.67 7.42
N LEU A 80 -7.82 -8.67 7.26
CA LEU A 80 -8.07 -9.73 8.23
C LEU A 80 -7.71 -11.08 7.62
N ILE A 81 -6.88 -11.85 8.29
CA ILE A 81 -6.42 -13.17 7.84
C ILE A 81 -6.80 -14.19 8.89
N ASN A 82 -7.67 -15.12 8.54
CA ASN A 82 -8.03 -16.25 9.40
C ASN A 82 -7.39 -17.52 8.84
N SER A 83 -6.71 -18.28 9.68
CA SER A 83 -6.26 -19.63 9.34
C SER A 83 -7.30 -20.68 9.66
N GLY A 84 -7.22 -21.82 8.98
CA GLY A 84 -7.91 -23.04 9.36
C GLY A 84 -7.28 -23.71 10.58
N PRO A 85 -7.89 -24.81 11.06
CA PRO A 85 -7.44 -25.52 12.25
C PRO A 85 -6.08 -26.19 12.04
N VAL A 86 -5.31 -26.27 13.13
CA VAL A 86 -4.13 -27.12 13.24
C VAL A 86 -4.33 -28.05 14.42
N ASP A 87 -5.11 -29.11 14.19
CA ASP A 87 -5.61 -30.02 15.22
C ASP A 87 -4.54 -30.65 16.09
N LYS A 88 -3.33 -30.84 15.54
CA LYS A 88 -2.16 -31.40 16.22
C LYS A 88 -1.79 -30.59 17.48
N PHE A 89 -2.02 -29.27 17.46
CA PHE A 89 -1.71 -28.37 18.58
C PHE A 89 -2.98 -27.88 19.31
N GLY A 90 -4.15 -28.42 18.97
CA GLY A 90 -5.40 -27.94 19.54
C GLY A 90 -5.82 -26.55 19.10
N LEU A 91 -5.22 -26.02 18.03
CA LEU A 91 -5.57 -24.72 17.44
C LEU A 91 -6.80 -24.89 16.53
N HIS A 92 -7.85 -24.12 16.78
CA HIS A 92 -9.05 -24.08 15.95
C HIS A 92 -8.90 -23.08 14.79
N TYR A 93 -8.38 -21.88 15.07
CA TYR A 93 -7.93 -20.91 14.08
C TYR A 93 -7.01 -19.88 14.75
N ALA A 94 -6.19 -19.23 13.94
CA ALA A 94 -5.47 -18.02 14.29
C ALA A 94 -5.87 -16.88 13.35
N THR A 95 -5.95 -15.68 13.90
CA THR A 95 -6.36 -14.45 13.25
C THR A 95 -5.18 -13.49 13.23
N ILE A 96 -4.87 -12.92 12.08
CA ILE A 96 -4.01 -11.74 11.95
C ILE A 96 -4.91 -10.59 11.51
N ARG A 97 -4.98 -9.55 12.31
CA ARG A 97 -5.71 -8.32 11.99
C ARG A 97 -4.73 -7.17 11.84
N SER A 98 -4.83 -6.48 10.72
CA SER A 98 -4.08 -5.27 10.46
C SER A 98 -5.06 -4.20 9.98
N ASP A 99 -5.25 -3.20 10.82
CA ASP A 99 -6.19 -2.11 10.59
C ASP A 99 -5.48 -0.83 10.16
N ARG A 100 -6.32 0.09 9.68
CA ARG A 100 -6.06 1.47 9.34
C ARG A 100 -5.32 1.77 8.03
N TRP A 101 -5.25 0.82 7.12
CA TRP A 101 -4.55 0.95 5.83
C TRP A 101 -4.94 2.20 5.02
N ASN A 102 -3.96 2.91 4.46
CA ASN A 102 -4.18 3.96 3.46
C ASN A 102 -3.66 3.51 2.07
N THR A 103 -3.85 4.36 1.04
CA THR A 103 -3.42 4.04 -0.34
C THR A 103 -1.99 4.52 -0.63
N LYS A 104 -1.34 5.22 0.30
CA LYS A 104 0.06 5.61 0.14
C LYS A 104 0.93 4.35 0.21
N THR A 105 2.14 4.46 -0.34
CA THR A 105 3.07 3.33 -0.34
C THR A 105 3.44 2.96 1.09
N MET A 106 3.04 1.77 1.53
CA MET A 106 3.25 1.30 2.89
C MET A 106 3.66 -0.16 2.89
N ARG A 107 4.54 -0.55 3.81
CA ARG A 107 4.94 -1.93 4.03
C ARG A 107 4.77 -2.29 5.49
N ILE A 108 4.10 -3.41 5.74
CA ILE A 108 4.01 -4.02 7.05
C ILE A 108 4.64 -5.41 6.99
N ALA A 109 5.70 -5.59 7.76
CA ALA A 109 6.31 -6.89 8.00
C ALA A 109 6.95 -6.88 9.40
N PRO A 110 6.29 -7.45 10.43
CA PRO A 110 6.79 -7.44 11.79
C PRO A 110 8.07 -8.27 11.89
N ASP A 111 8.84 -8.06 12.94
CA ASP A 111 10.11 -8.77 13.18
C ASP A 111 9.87 -10.24 13.46
N GLU A 112 8.89 -10.50 14.32
CA GLU A 112 8.46 -11.82 14.76
C GLU A 112 6.99 -12.01 14.42
N ILE A 113 6.58 -13.28 14.30
CA ILE A 113 5.19 -13.69 14.12
C ILE A 113 4.93 -14.94 14.96
N GLN A 114 3.68 -15.32 15.13
CA GLN A 114 3.32 -16.54 15.83
C GLN A 114 2.85 -17.62 14.85
N LEU A 115 3.23 -18.87 15.13
CA LEU A 115 2.66 -20.04 14.47
C LEU A 115 1.11 -20.00 14.57
N PRO A 116 0.36 -20.40 13.54
CA PRO A 116 0.78 -21.28 12.46
C PRO A 116 1.41 -20.55 11.27
N PHE A 117 1.64 -19.24 11.36
CA PHE A 117 2.34 -18.49 10.32
C PHE A 117 3.84 -18.40 10.66
N THR A 118 4.69 -18.54 9.65
CA THR A 118 6.12 -18.23 9.76
C THR A 118 6.53 -17.06 8.87
N GLY A 119 5.61 -16.59 8.04
CA GLY A 119 5.86 -15.49 7.13
C GLY A 119 4.61 -14.66 6.91
N PHE A 120 4.74 -13.35 7.08
CA PHE A 120 3.69 -12.38 6.81
C PHE A 120 4.30 -11.08 6.30
N ARG A 121 3.77 -10.60 5.19
CA ARG A 121 4.10 -9.28 4.68
C ARG A 121 2.93 -8.72 3.90
N ILE A 122 2.68 -7.43 4.08
CA ILE A 122 1.72 -6.68 3.30
C ILE A 122 2.41 -5.46 2.71
N ASP A 123 2.21 -5.23 1.42
CA ASP A 123 2.67 -4.05 0.69
C ASP A 123 1.49 -3.36 0.01
N VAL A 124 1.41 -2.04 0.14
CA VAL A 124 0.54 -1.18 -0.66
C VAL A 124 1.42 -0.28 -1.51
N GLN A 125 1.05 -0.11 -2.78
CA GLN A 125 1.79 0.72 -3.72
C GLN A 125 0.87 1.24 -4.83
N CYS A 126 1.22 2.38 -5.43
CA CYS A 126 0.56 2.87 -6.64
C CYS A 126 1.09 2.14 -7.88
N ASN A 127 0.24 1.91 -8.88
CA ASN A 127 0.71 1.44 -10.19
C ASN A 127 1.65 2.46 -10.82
N ARG A 128 2.44 1.99 -11.78
CA ARG A 128 3.32 2.82 -12.60
C ARG A 128 2.55 4.02 -13.16
N ASN A 129 3.15 5.22 -13.08
CA ASN A 129 2.59 6.50 -13.52
C ASN A 129 1.39 7.00 -12.71
N TRP A 130 1.04 6.37 -11.59
CA TRP A 130 0.02 6.86 -10.68
C TRP A 130 0.62 7.26 -9.35
N HIS A 131 0.15 8.40 -8.87
CA HIS A 131 0.75 9.14 -7.79
C HIS A 131 -0.37 9.77 -6.94
N GLY A 132 0.03 10.55 -5.95
CA GLY A 132 -0.86 11.16 -4.97
C GLY A 132 -1.22 10.21 -3.83
N PRO A 133 -1.81 10.76 -2.75
CA PRO A 133 -2.11 10.00 -1.53
C PRO A 133 -3.12 8.87 -1.73
N TYR A 134 -3.87 8.88 -2.84
CA TYR A 134 -4.90 7.89 -3.18
C TYR A 134 -4.62 7.14 -4.50
N CYS A 135 -3.40 7.23 -5.03
CA CYS A 135 -3.01 6.66 -6.33
C CYS A 135 -4.01 7.00 -7.44
N ASP A 136 -4.50 8.25 -7.46
CA ASP A 136 -5.57 8.73 -8.33
C ASP A 136 -5.12 9.89 -9.23
N LYS A 137 -3.83 10.25 -9.18
CA LYS A 137 -3.21 11.26 -10.04
C LYS A 137 -2.30 10.58 -11.04
N PHE A 138 -2.68 10.65 -12.31
CA PHE A 138 -1.85 10.10 -13.39
C PHE A 138 -0.77 11.11 -13.79
N CYS A 139 0.49 10.69 -13.73
CA CYS A 139 1.63 11.39 -14.29
C CYS A 139 2.59 10.40 -14.92
N ASN A 140 2.88 10.55 -16.21
CA ASN A 140 3.73 9.62 -16.95
C ASN A 140 5.21 9.96 -16.73
N ASP A 141 5.89 9.14 -15.93
CA ASP A 141 7.30 9.32 -15.54
C ASP A 141 8.27 9.28 -16.73
N ASP A 142 7.97 8.48 -17.76
CA ASP A 142 8.81 8.42 -18.96
C ASP A 142 8.66 9.69 -19.80
N HIS A 143 7.43 10.17 -19.97
CA HIS A 143 7.17 11.41 -20.70
C HIS A 143 7.74 12.63 -19.97
N ALA A 144 7.55 12.72 -18.66
CA ALA A 144 8.11 13.80 -17.85
C ALA A 144 9.63 13.90 -18.04
N ARG A 145 10.33 12.77 -18.01
CA ARG A 145 11.79 12.73 -18.21
C ARG A 145 12.24 13.24 -19.58
N ILE A 146 11.48 12.96 -20.64
CA ILE A 146 11.78 13.43 -22.00
C ILE A 146 11.77 14.97 -22.08
N ILE A 147 10.88 15.62 -21.32
CA ILE A 147 10.76 17.09 -21.29
C ILE A 147 11.58 17.74 -20.17
N ASN A 148 12.59 17.04 -19.64
CA ASN A 148 13.43 17.48 -18.51
C ASN A 148 12.63 17.79 -17.23
N ARG A 149 11.60 16.98 -16.95
CA ARG A 149 10.75 17.04 -15.75
C ARG A 149 10.71 15.69 -15.06
N ARG A 150 10.02 15.62 -13.91
CA ARG A 150 9.65 14.38 -13.21
C ARG A 150 8.21 14.45 -12.73
N CYS A 151 7.64 13.32 -12.36
CA CYS A 151 6.42 13.31 -11.56
C CYS A 151 6.78 13.54 -10.08
N THR A 152 6.00 14.39 -9.42
CA THR A 152 6.09 14.59 -7.96
C THR A 152 5.26 13.53 -7.23
N GLN A 153 5.43 13.42 -5.91
CA GLN A 153 4.58 12.56 -5.06
C GLN A 153 3.09 12.91 -5.18
N ASN A 154 2.75 14.16 -5.55
CA ASN A 154 1.37 14.61 -5.75
C ASN A 154 0.81 14.22 -7.14
N GLY A 155 1.62 13.66 -8.03
CA GLY A 155 1.22 13.32 -9.39
C GLY A 155 1.11 14.50 -10.34
N THR A 156 1.86 15.56 -10.06
CA THR A 156 2.05 16.73 -10.91
C THR A 156 3.45 16.71 -11.52
N LEU A 157 3.74 17.61 -12.46
CA LEU A 157 5.09 17.75 -12.99
C LEU A 157 5.94 18.59 -12.05
N GLY A 158 7.22 18.23 -11.90
CA GLY A 158 8.22 19.01 -11.19
C GLY A 158 9.54 19.01 -11.95
N CYS A 159 10.47 19.87 -11.56
CA CYS A 159 11.83 19.75 -12.08
C CYS A 159 12.56 18.55 -11.45
N PRO A 160 13.68 18.11 -12.05
CA PRO A 160 14.60 17.22 -11.37
C PRO A 160 14.98 17.76 -9.98
N PHE A 161 15.38 16.87 -9.07
CA PHE A 161 15.68 17.26 -7.69
C PHE A 161 16.69 18.42 -7.62
N MET A 162 16.44 19.34 -6.69
CA MET A 162 17.26 20.54 -6.47
C MET A 162 17.26 21.55 -7.62
N LEU A 163 16.27 21.48 -8.53
CA LEU A 163 16.10 22.45 -9.61
C LEU A 163 14.68 23.06 -9.60
N SER A 164 14.56 24.26 -10.16
CA SER A 164 13.35 25.08 -10.26
C SER A 164 13.37 25.93 -11.53
N GLY A 165 12.30 26.73 -11.71
CA GLY A 165 12.14 27.64 -12.83
C GLY A 165 11.56 26.97 -14.07
N PRO A 166 11.09 27.76 -15.05
CA PRO A 166 10.36 27.27 -16.23
C PRO A 166 11.16 26.27 -17.08
N ASN A 167 12.49 26.32 -17.05
CA ASN A 167 13.36 25.42 -17.81
C ASN A 167 14.09 24.39 -16.93
N CYS A 168 13.82 24.38 -15.62
CA CYS A 168 14.50 23.51 -14.66
C CYS A 168 16.02 23.65 -14.66
N ASP A 169 16.50 24.88 -14.72
CA ASP A 169 17.90 25.28 -14.80
C ASP A 169 18.34 26.16 -13.62
N ILE A 170 17.41 26.52 -12.73
CA ILE A 170 17.68 27.32 -11.54
C ILE A 170 17.89 26.36 -10.36
N PRO A 171 18.99 26.46 -9.59
CA PRO A 171 19.15 25.69 -8.36
C PRO A 171 18.05 26.03 -7.36
N LEU A 172 17.45 25.00 -6.75
CA LEU A 172 16.49 25.12 -5.67
C LEU A 172 17.15 24.72 -4.36
N LEU A 173 17.42 25.69 -3.49
CA LEU A 173 17.97 25.42 -2.16
C LEU A 173 16.86 25.04 -1.19
N GLN A 174 17.15 24.15 -0.24
CA GLN A 174 16.19 23.75 0.80
C GLN A 174 15.66 24.93 1.64
N THR A 175 16.48 25.98 1.79
CA THR A 175 16.11 27.22 2.48
C THR A 175 15.20 28.14 1.68
N GLU A 176 15.08 27.92 0.37
CA GLU A 176 14.27 28.73 -0.55
C GLU A 176 12.86 28.19 -0.73
N CYS A 177 12.55 27.06 -0.10
CA CYS A 177 11.19 26.58 -0.04
C CYS A 177 10.29 27.63 0.63
N THR A 178 9.16 27.93 -0.01
CA THR A 178 8.15 28.86 0.52
C THR A 178 7.70 28.44 1.92
N LEU A 179 7.75 27.13 2.20
CA LEU A 179 7.46 26.53 3.48
C LEU A 179 8.64 25.61 3.89
N PRO A 180 9.27 25.80 5.06
CA PRO A 180 10.38 24.96 5.48
C PRO A 180 9.93 23.51 5.72
N CYS A 181 10.47 22.56 4.95
CA CYS A 181 10.18 21.15 5.11
C CYS A 181 10.77 20.60 6.41
N MET A 182 9.94 19.95 7.21
CA MET A 182 10.27 19.29 8.47
C MET A 182 10.53 17.80 8.27
N ASN A 183 10.98 17.10 9.33
CA ASN A 183 11.09 15.64 9.39
C ASN A 183 11.82 14.98 8.19
N HIS A 184 12.87 15.62 7.68
CA HIS A 184 13.64 15.19 6.51
C HIS A 184 12.86 15.19 5.18
N GLY A 185 11.80 15.99 5.09
CA GLY A 185 11.15 16.31 3.82
C GLY A 185 12.08 17.08 2.89
N TYR A 186 11.87 16.91 1.59
CA TYR A 186 12.68 17.56 0.55
C TYR A 186 11.87 18.65 -0.14
N CYS A 187 12.43 19.84 -0.20
CA CYS A 187 11.91 20.92 -1.05
C CYS A 187 12.08 20.56 -2.53
N VAL A 188 10.98 20.66 -3.28
CA VAL A 188 10.94 20.37 -4.71
C VAL A 188 10.04 21.38 -5.43
N SER A 189 10.26 21.57 -6.72
CA SER A 189 9.39 22.38 -7.56
C SER A 189 8.22 21.58 -8.12
N GLU A 190 7.09 22.26 -8.30
CA GLU A 190 5.85 21.70 -8.83
C GLU A 190 5.19 22.67 -9.81
N PHE A 191 4.65 22.12 -10.89
CA PHE A 191 3.85 22.79 -11.91
C PHE A 191 2.46 22.14 -11.93
N LEU A 192 1.41 22.96 -11.85
CA LEU A 192 0.04 22.45 -11.86
C LEU A 192 -0.35 21.97 -13.27
N ASN A 193 0.19 22.61 -14.30
CA ASN A 193 0.02 22.24 -15.71
C ASN A 193 1.37 22.18 -16.43
N PRO A 194 1.50 21.35 -17.48
CA PRO A 194 2.71 21.27 -18.29
C PRO A 194 3.11 22.57 -19.00
N LEU A 195 2.15 23.49 -19.18
CA LEU A 195 2.35 24.78 -19.84
C LEU A 195 2.65 25.91 -18.86
N ASP A 196 2.68 25.62 -17.55
CA ASP A 196 2.94 26.64 -16.53
C ASP A 196 4.38 27.14 -16.68
N THR A 197 4.52 28.48 -16.70
CA THR A 197 5.82 29.16 -16.76
C THR A 197 6.35 29.53 -15.38
N VAL A 198 5.60 29.24 -14.33
CA VAL A 198 5.93 29.51 -12.94
C VAL A 198 5.71 28.23 -12.15
N ASP A 199 6.75 27.76 -11.48
CA ASP A 199 6.67 26.70 -10.50
C ASP A 199 6.40 27.25 -9.11
N ARG A 200 5.86 26.38 -8.26
CA ARG A 200 5.80 26.57 -6.82
C ARG A 200 6.70 25.56 -6.13
N SER A 201 7.25 25.95 -4.99
CA SER A 201 7.98 25.01 -4.14
C SER A 201 7.01 24.29 -3.18
N ILE A 202 7.17 22.98 -3.04
CA ILE A 202 6.42 22.10 -2.14
C ILE A 202 7.39 21.19 -1.38
N CYS A 203 6.90 20.55 -0.32
CA CYS A 203 7.63 19.49 0.38
C CYS A 203 7.19 18.11 -0.11
N GLU A 204 8.16 17.27 -0.48
CA GLU A 204 7.96 15.83 -0.62
C GLU A 204 8.43 15.14 0.66
N CYS A 205 7.51 14.47 1.33
CA CYS A 205 7.73 13.93 2.65
C CYS A 205 8.46 12.58 2.61
N GLY A 206 9.32 12.38 3.60
CA GLY A 206 9.90 11.08 3.89
C GLY A 206 8.83 10.09 4.38
N VAL A 207 9.19 8.81 4.38
CA VAL A 207 8.31 7.74 4.85
C VAL A 207 7.87 8.01 6.31
N GLY A 208 6.57 7.94 6.57
CA GLY A 208 5.98 8.13 7.90
C GLY A 208 5.64 9.58 8.28
N PHE A 209 5.76 10.53 7.36
CA PHE A 209 5.42 11.94 7.58
C PHE A 209 4.52 12.51 6.48
N GLU A 210 3.62 13.41 6.86
CA GLU A 210 2.68 14.09 5.96
C GLU A 210 2.42 15.53 6.40
N GLY A 211 1.54 16.22 5.66
CA GLY A 211 1.32 17.66 5.79
C GLY A 211 2.05 18.45 4.72
N GLU A 212 1.75 19.75 4.61
CA GLU A 212 2.35 20.63 3.59
C GLU A 212 3.85 20.89 3.85
N GLN A 213 4.28 20.77 5.10
CA GLN A 213 5.65 20.89 5.57
C GLN A 213 6.22 19.55 6.04
N CYS A 214 5.52 18.43 5.86
CA CYS A 214 5.90 17.16 6.48
C CYS A 214 5.96 17.25 8.02
N GLU A 215 5.17 18.15 8.59
CA GLU A 215 5.10 18.49 10.02
C GLU A 215 4.35 17.44 10.84
N GLU A 216 3.44 16.73 10.20
CA GLU A 216 2.64 15.68 10.82
C GLU A 216 3.38 14.36 10.66
N LYS A 217 3.39 13.54 11.72
CA LYS A 217 3.58 12.11 11.49
C LYS A 217 2.36 11.65 10.73
N GLU A 218 2.57 10.84 9.70
CA GLU A 218 1.44 10.09 9.14
C GLU A 218 0.72 9.44 10.32
N TYR A 219 -0.62 9.48 10.32
CA TYR A 219 -1.38 8.68 11.28
C TYR A 219 -0.72 7.31 11.38
N ASP A 220 -0.73 6.68 12.56
CA ASP A 220 -0.51 5.24 12.67
C ASP A 220 -1.69 4.55 11.95
N TYR A 221 -1.66 4.63 10.61
CA TYR A 221 -2.47 3.95 9.61
C TYR A 221 -2.14 2.45 9.62
N ALA A 222 -1.23 2.04 10.49
CA ALA A 222 -1.07 0.68 10.94
C ALA A 222 -1.06 0.73 12.46
N ASP A 223 -2.14 0.30 13.12
CA ASP A 223 -1.97 -0.21 14.48
C ASP A 223 -1.00 -1.42 14.40
N ALA A 224 -0.32 -1.70 15.51
CA ALA A 224 0.45 -2.94 15.63
C ALA A 224 -0.44 -4.12 15.18
N ILE A 225 0.13 -5.03 14.41
CA ILE A 225 -0.60 -6.21 13.95
C ILE A 225 -1.11 -6.96 15.17
N GLU A 226 -2.41 -7.18 15.23
CA GLU A 226 -3.02 -7.98 16.28
C GLU A 226 -3.05 -9.43 15.82
N ILE A 227 -2.47 -10.31 16.63
CA ILE A 227 -2.48 -11.76 16.40
C ILE A 227 -3.25 -12.41 17.53
N GLU A 228 -4.33 -13.11 17.18
CA GLU A 228 -5.16 -13.85 18.12
C GLU A 228 -5.18 -15.33 17.76
N MET A 229 -5.17 -16.21 18.77
CA MET A 229 -5.27 -17.65 18.57
C MET A 229 -6.42 -18.21 19.38
N HIS A 230 -7.24 -19.01 18.73
CA HIS A 230 -8.43 -19.60 19.30
C HIS A 230 -8.30 -21.11 19.25
N GLY A 231 -8.29 -21.74 20.42
CA GLY A 231 -8.14 -23.19 20.53
C GLY A 231 -9.46 -23.95 20.62
N ILE A 232 -9.33 -25.27 20.50
CA ILE A 232 -10.41 -26.22 20.71
C ILE A 232 -10.54 -26.45 22.23
N PRO A 233 -11.72 -26.25 22.85
CA PRO A 233 -11.87 -26.30 24.31
C PRO A 233 -11.34 -27.58 24.96
N ARG A 234 -11.51 -28.74 24.30
CA ARG A 234 -11.04 -30.05 24.79
C ARG A 234 -9.52 -30.26 24.70
N LYS A 235 -8.79 -29.37 24.03
CA LYS A 235 -7.33 -29.42 23.83
C LYS A 235 -6.62 -28.18 24.40
N TYR A 236 -7.23 -27.52 25.40
CA TYR A 236 -6.71 -26.28 25.97
C TYR A 236 -5.26 -26.38 26.48
N ASN A 237 -4.89 -27.48 27.15
CA ASN A 237 -3.52 -27.66 27.65
C ASN A 237 -2.49 -27.73 26.51
N LEU A 238 -2.82 -28.43 25.42
CA LEU A 238 -1.98 -28.52 24.22
C LEU A 238 -1.83 -27.14 23.55
N LEU A 239 -2.92 -26.38 23.46
CA LEU A 239 -2.87 -25.01 22.93
C LEU A 239 -1.95 -24.12 23.78
N LYS A 240 -2.06 -24.21 25.10
CA LYS A 240 -1.24 -23.41 26.02
C LYS A 240 0.25 -23.70 25.87
N GLU A 241 0.63 -24.97 25.74
CA GLU A 241 2.00 -25.38 25.47
C GLU A 241 2.49 -24.84 24.11
N PHE A 242 1.64 -24.90 23.09
CA PHE A 242 1.94 -24.36 21.77
C PHE A 242 2.17 -22.85 21.80
N LEU A 243 1.29 -22.09 22.46
CA LEU A 243 1.39 -20.63 22.55
C LEU A 243 2.73 -20.16 23.13
N ASN A 244 3.21 -20.83 24.18
CA ASN A 244 4.47 -20.48 24.86
C ASN A 244 5.72 -20.61 23.97
N GLY A 245 5.67 -21.40 22.90
CA GLY A 245 6.78 -21.60 21.97
C GLY A 245 6.43 -21.25 20.52
N SER A 246 5.36 -20.48 20.31
CA SER A 246 4.83 -20.20 18.97
C SER A 246 5.47 -19.01 18.28
N THR A 247 6.17 -18.14 19.00
CA THR A 247 6.86 -16.98 18.42
C THR A 247 8.07 -17.44 17.61
N VAL A 248 8.15 -16.98 16.37
CA VAL A 248 9.19 -17.29 15.39
C VAL A 248 9.57 -16.01 14.62
N ASP A 249 10.78 -15.97 14.08
CA ASP A 249 11.19 -14.90 13.16
C ASP A 249 10.26 -14.87 11.94
N ASN A 250 9.89 -13.66 11.50
CA ASN A 250 9.13 -13.50 10.27
C ASN A 250 10.03 -13.68 9.04
N GLU A 251 9.91 -14.82 8.37
CA GLU A 251 10.72 -15.18 7.21
C GLU A 251 10.56 -14.20 6.02
N LEU A 252 9.47 -13.42 5.97
CA LEU A 252 9.18 -12.52 4.85
C LEU A 252 9.56 -11.05 5.11
N ARG A 253 10.16 -10.74 6.28
CA ARG A 253 10.53 -9.38 6.67
C ARG A 253 11.49 -8.71 5.68
N HIS A 254 12.58 -9.41 5.35
CA HIS A 254 13.70 -8.83 4.59
C HIS A 254 13.75 -9.27 3.12
N LEU A 255 12.64 -9.80 2.58
CA LEU A 255 12.64 -10.21 1.17
C LEU A 255 12.73 -8.98 0.25
N TYR A 256 13.94 -8.68 -0.23
CA TYR A 256 14.16 -7.77 -1.33
C TYR A 256 13.83 -8.50 -2.62
N HIS A 257 12.64 -8.22 -3.17
CA HIS A 257 12.28 -8.54 -4.55
C HIS A 257 11.65 -7.30 -5.16
#